data_AF-A0A6G2UZA0-F1
#
_entry.id   AF-A0A6G2UZA0-F1
#
_cell.length_a   1.000
_cell.length_b   1.000
_cell.length_c   1.000
_cell.angle_alpha   90.00
_cell.angle_beta   90.00
_cell.angle_gamma   90.00
#
_symmetry.space_group_name_H-M   'P 1'
#
loop_
_entity.id
_entity.type
_entity.pdbx_description
1 polymer ?
#
loop_
_entity_poly.entity_id
_entity_poly.type
_entity_poly.pdbx_seq_one_letter_code
_entity_poly.pdbx_strand_id
1 'polypeptide(L)'
;HVLDNGLLRVEIDGRGLVVSAYDIAADRETVAPGAAANLLQIHPDFPNMWDAWDVDAFYRNTVTDLTDVDELTSVTDGVRIVRSFGESKVTQLLTLEPGAKRLDIDTEVDWHETEKFLKAAFPLDVHAERYASETQFGHFYRPTHTNTSWEAAKFEACNHRFVHLEEPGWGVALVNDSTYGHDVTRTVRDADAGTTTTVRVSLLRAPRFPDPETDQGVHRFRHALVPGAAIGDAVREGFRVNLPERRVAGEREVAPLVGVDNDAVVVSAVKLADDGSGDVVVRLYESTGGRAKVSLATGFRAAGVVATDLLERPLNDAPVPESDGEGVRLSLRPFELVTLRLTRG
;
A
#
# COMPACT_ATOMS: atom_id res chain seq x y z
N HIS A 1 -5.38 -6.55 24.40
CA HIS A 1 -6.48 -7.08 23.57
C HIS A 1 -5.91 -8.09 22.59
N VAL A 2 -6.68 -9.12 22.24
CA VAL A 2 -6.28 -10.12 21.23
C VAL A 2 -7.38 -10.16 20.18
N LEU A 3 -7.02 -9.94 18.92
CA LEU A 3 -7.89 -10.12 17.75
C LEU A 3 -7.43 -11.40 17.04
N ASP A 4 -8.34 -12.32 16.77
CA ASP A 4 -8.03 -13.59 16.09
C ASP A 4 -9.19 -13.94 15.15
N ASN A 5 -8.89 -14.10 13.86
CA ASN A 5 -9.87 -14.45 12.83
C ASN A 5 -9.58 -15.80 12.16
N GLY A 6 -8.68 -16.61 12.73
CA GLY A 6 -8.24 -17.89 12.20
C GLY A 6 -7.20 -17.81 11.06
N LEU A 7 -6.92 -16.61 10.54
CA LEU A 7 -5.83 -16.36 9.57
C LEU A 7 -4.66 -15.63 10.22
N LEU A 8 -4.98 -14.60 11.02
CA LEU A 8 -4.02 -13.85 11.81
C LEU A 8 -4.44 -13.85 13.29
N ARG A 9 -3.45 -13.75 14.17
CA ARG A 9 -3.64 -13.39 15.58
C ARG A 9 -2.86 -12.12 15.87
N VAL A 10 -3.54 -11.07 16.29
CA VAL A 10 -2.97 -9.75 16.57
C VAL A 10 -3.10 -9.45 18.05
N GLU A 11 -1.98 -9.16 18.71
CA GLU A 11 -1.95 -8.76 20.11
C GLU A 11 -1.67 -7.27 20.23
N ILE A 12 -2.56 -6.58 20.96
CA ILE A 12 -2.47 -5.14 21.23
C ILE A 12 -2.27 -4.96 22.73
N ASP A 13 -1.19 -4.28 23.11
CA ASP A 13 -0.84 -4.10 24.53
C ASP A 13 -1.65 -2.98 25.21
N GLY A 14 -1.36 -2.73 26.50
CA GLY A 14 -2.02 -1.68 27.28
C GLY A 14 -1.71 -0.25 26.82
N ARG A 15 -0.70 -0.07 25.96
CA ARG A 15 -0.41 1.20 25.31
C ARG A 15 -1.21 1.37 24.03
N GLY A 16 -1.96 0.36 23.58
CA GLY A 16 -2.67 0.38 22.29
C GLY A 16 -1.77 0.12 21.08
N LEU A 17 -0.59 -0.48 21.27
CA LEU A 17 0.36 -0.79 20.20
C LEU A 17 0.29 -2.26 19.81
N VAL A 18 0.56 -2.57 18.54
CA VAL A 18 0.56 -3.95 18.02
C VAL A 18 1.90 -4.60 18.38
N VAL A 19 1.90 -5.49 19.36
CA VAL A 19 3.12 -6.18 19.83
C VAL A 19 3.31 -7.55 19.19
N SER A 20 2.27 -8.08 18.54
CA SER A 20 2.31 -9.29 17.72
C SER A 20 1.28 -9.18 16.60
N ALA A 21 1.65 -9.63 15.41
CA ALA A 21 0.76 -9.82 14.27
C ALA A 21 1.14 -11.15 13.59
N TYR A 22 0.66 -12.23 14.19
CA TYR A 22 1.09 -13.59 13.90
C TYR A 22 0.33 -14.20 12.72
N ASP A 23 1.06 -14.71 11.73
CA ASP A 23 0.53 -15.48 10.60
C ASP A 23 0.36 -16.95 10.99
N ILE A 24 -0.89 -17.36 11.21
CA ILE A 24 -1.22 -18.69 11.75
C ILE A 24 -0.81 -19.80 10.78
N ALA A 25 -1.02 -19.60 9.48
CA ALA A 25 -0.74 -20.63 8.47
C ALA A 25 0.77 -20.79 8.23
N ALA A 26 1.53 -19.70 8.33
CA ALA A 26 2.97 -19.71 8.14
C ALA A 26 3.76 -20.01 9.44
N ASP A 27 3.08 -20.10 10.59
CA ASP A 27 3.69 -20.26 11.91
C ASP A 27 4.74 -19.16 12.19
N ARG A 28 4.43 -17.91 11.79
CA ARG A 28 5.43 -16.83 11.69
C ARG A 28 4.96 -15.52 12.30
N GLU A 29 5.83 -14.91 13.10
CA GLU A 29 5.63 -13.56 13.65
C GLU A 29 6.03 -12.48 12.64
N THR A 30 5.29 -11.37 12.66
CA THR A 30 5.53 -10.19 11.81
C THR A 30 6.27 -9.08 12.55
N VAL A 31 5.94 -8.86 13.83
CA VAL A 31 6.52 -7.77 14.62
C VAL A 31 7.86 -8.22 15.20
N ALA A 32 8.89 -7.38 15.09
CA ALA A 32 10.20 -7.70 15.63
C ALA A 32 10.17 -7.99 17.14
N PRO A 33 10.97 -8.95 17.65
CA PRO A 33 11.00 -9.29 19.07
C PRO A 33 11.24 -8.08 19.97
N GLY A 34 10.37 -7.89 20.98
CA GLY A 34 10.45 -6.79 21.95
C GLY A 34 10.09 -5.41 21.39
N ALA A 35 9.68 -5.32 20.12
CA ALA A 35 9.23 -4.09 19.49
C ALA A 35 7.70 -3.99 19.46
N ALA A 36 7.18 -2.87 18.97
CA ALA A 36 5.76 -2.68 18.75
C ALA A 36 5.53 -1.91 17.44
N ALA A 37 4.56 -2.37 16.65
CA ALA A 37 4.11 -1.76 15.41
C ALA A 37 2.88 -0.86 15.63
N ASN A 38 2.52 -0.11 14.59
CA ASN A 38 1.53 0.97 14.66
C ASN A 38 1.90 2.02 15.72
N LEU A 39 3.20 2.28 15.88
CA LEU A 39 3.71 3.28 16.82
C LEU A 39 3.72 4.65 16.16
N LEU A 40 2.85 5.54 16.62
CA LEU A 40 2.86 6.94 16.17
C LEU A 40 4.06 7.67 16.76
N GLN A 41 4.76 8.42 15.92
CA GLN A 41 5.98 9.14 16.24
C GLN A 41 5.88 10.58 15.77
N ILE A 42 6.28 11.52 16.62
CA ILE A 42 6.46 12.93 16.26
C ILE A 42 7.94 13.19 16.03
N HIS A 43 8.25 13.75 14.87
CA HIS A 43 9.56 14.26 14.52
C HIS A 43 9.53 15.78 14.39
N PRO A 44 10.66 16.46 14.68
CA PRO A 44 10.82 17.87 14.34
C PRO A 44 10.88 18.05 12.81
N ASP A 45 10.20 19.05 12.27
CA ASP A 45 10.18 19.38 10.84
C ASP A 45 10.69 20.81 10.64
N PHE A 46 12.02 20.96 10.63
CA PHE A 46 12.71 22.24 10.43
C PHE A 46 13.73 22.08 9.31
N PRO A 47 13.30 21.98 8.04
CA PRO A 47 14.23 21.87 6.92
C PRO A 47 15.06 23.16 6.77
N ASN A 48 16.27 23.04 6.22
CA ASN A 48 17.21 24.15 6.06
C ASN A 48 16.68 25.24 5.13
N MET A 49 15.94 24.87 4.08
CA MET A 49 15.32 25.76 3.10
C MET A 49 13.95 25.19 2.71
N TRP A 50 13.04 26.06 2.26
CA TRP A 50 11.72 25.71 1.70
C TRP A 50 10.89 24.72 2.53
N ASP A 51 10.35 25.21 3.65
CA ASP A 51 9.57 24.48 4.65
C ASP A 51 8.61 23.41 4.08
N ALA A 52 7.66 23.80 3.22
CA ALA A 52 6.70 22.85 2.64
C ALA A 52 7.27 21.90 1.57
N TRP A 53 8.46 22.15 1.02
CA TRP A 53 9.06 21.34 -0.05
C TRP A 53 10.07 20.33 0.47
N ASP A 54 10.94 20.77 1.37
CA ASP A 54 12.08 19.97 1.79
C ASP A 54 11.76 19.23 3.10
N VAL A 55 12.32 18.03 3.21
CA VAL A 55 12.51 17.29 4.46
C VAL A 55 14.00 17.04 4.54
N ASP A 56 14.61 17.21 5.71
CA ASP A 56 16.02 16.94 5.90
C ASP A 56 16.26 15.70 6.78
N ALA A 57 17.24 14.87 6.43
CA ALA A 57 17.51 13.58 7.09
C ALA A 57 17.70 13.66 8.61
N PHE A 58 18.11 14.81 9.15
CA PHE A 58 18.30 15.02 10.59
C PHE A 58 17.00 15.05 11.39
N TYR A 59 15.81 15.07 10.76
CA TYR A 59 14.53 14.88 11.47
C TYR A 59 14.53 13.58 12.31
N ARG A 60 15.33 12.59 11.90
CA ARG A 60 15.46 11.28 12.56
C ARG A 60 16.21 11.31 13.87
N ASN A 61 17.00 12.34 14.11
CA ASN A 61 17.88 12.41 15.28
C ASN A 61 17.09 12.60 16.58
N THR A 62 15.86 13.12 16.48
CA THR A 62 14.95 13.34 17.60
C THR A 62 13.60 12.73 17.26
N VAL A 63 13.09 11.88 18.13
CA VAL A 63 11.81 11.19 17.95
C VAL A 63 11.08 11.18 19.28
N THR A 64 9.79 11.52 19.26
CA THR A 64 8.90 11.36 20.40
C THR A 64 7.86 10.29 20.09
N ASP A 65 7.94 9.18 20.81
CA ASP A 65 6.98 8.07 20.70
C ASP A 65 5.68 8.40 21.44
N LEU A 66 4.55 8.30 20.74
CA LEU A 66 3.23 8.54 21.32
C LEU A 66 2.67 7.26 21.93
N THR A 67 3.11 6.97 23.15
CA THR A 67 2.75 5.72 23.87
C THR A 67 1.64 5.90 24.91
N ASP A 68 1.44 7.12 25.39
CA ASP A 68 0.34 7.44 26.30
C ASP A 68 -1.01 7.28 25.57
N VAL A 69 -2.01 6.80 26.31
CA VAL A 69 -3.34 6.48 25.78
C VAL A 69 -4.40 7.10 26.68
N ASP A 70 -5.33 7.83 26.06
CA ASP A 70 -6.48 8.42 26.77
C ASP A 70 -7.61 7.41 26.89
N GLU A 71 -7.83 6.63 25.83
CA GLU A 71 -8.90 5.65 25.74
C GLU A 71 -8.44 4.41 24.96
N LEU A 72 -8.77 3.24 25.48
CA LEU A 72 -8.57 1.95 24.83
C LEU A 72 -9.84 1.11 24.97
N THR A 73 -10.62 1.02 23.90
CA THR A 73 -11.98 0.45 23.92
C THR A 73 -12.10 -0.68 22.91
N SER A 74 -12.57 -1.85 23.33
CA SER A 74 -12.92 -2.94 22.41
C SER A 74 -14.19 -2.61 21.63
N VAL A 75 -14.17 -2.88 20.33
CA VAL A 75 -15.33 -2.78 19.44
C VAL A 75 -15.50 -4.10 18.69
N THR A 76 -16.58 -4.23 17.92
CA THR A 76 -16.77 -5.40 17.06
C THR A 76 -15.58 -5.56 16.12
N ASP A 77 -14.97 -6.75 16.15
CA ASP A 77 -13.81 -7.14 15.32
C ASP A 77 -12.57 -6.24 15.47
N GLY A 78 -12.48 -5.40 16.52
CA GLY A 78 -11.41 -4.42 16.60
C GLY A 78 -11.21 -3.73 17.95
N VAL A 79 -10.27 -2.79 17.95
CA VAL A 79 -9.92 -1.97 19.11
C VAL A 79 -9.81 -0.52 18.68
N ARG A 80 -10.50 0.36 19.40
CA ARG A 80 -10.42 1.81 19.28
C ARG A 80 -9.40 2.35 20.28
N ILE A 81 -8.47 3.16 19.80
CA ILE A 81 -7.41 3.82 20.58
C ILE A 81 -7.53 5.32 20.39
N VAL A 82 -7.47 6.08 21.48
CA VAL A 82 -7.46 7.55 21.46
C VAL A 82 -6.24 8.06 22.22
N ARG A 83 -5.53 9.02 21.64
CA ARG A 83 -4.38 9.69 22.27
C ARG A 83 -4.43 11.19 22.01
N SER A 84 -3.95 11.95 22.97
CA SER A 84 -3.72 13.39 22.85
C SER A 84 -2.23 13.66 22.91
N PHE A 85 -1.76 14.60 22.10
CA PHE A 85 -0.35 15.00 22.08
C PHE A 85 -0.27 16.45 21.61
N GLY A 86 0.52 17.29 22.30
CA GLY A 86 0.51 18.72 22.01
C GLY A 86 -0.90 19.30 22.15
N GLU A 87 -1.38 19.93 21.08
CA GLU A 87 -2.76 20.45 20.95
C GLU A 87 -3.62 19.54 20.06
N SER A 88 -3.07 18.41 19.62
CA SER A 88 -3.67 17.49 18.67
C SER A 88 -4.23 16.24 19.34
N LYS A 89 -5.13 15.57 18.61
CA LYS A 89 -5.74 14.31 19.03
C LYS A 89 -5.75 13.32 17.89
N VAL A 90 -5.38 12.08 18.18
CA VAL A 90 -5.47 10.98 17.23
C VAL A 90 -6.40 9.90 17.74
N THR A 91 -7.20 9.40 16.83
CA THR A 91 -8.07 8.25 16.99
C THR A 91 -7.62 7.19 15.99
N GLN A 92 -7.33 5.98 16.47
CA GLN A 92 -7.09 4.83 15.60
C GLN A 92 -8.14 3.75 15.86
N LEU A 93 -8.64 3.12 14.79
CA LEU A 93 -9.45 1.92 14.83
C LEU A 93 -8.67 0.79 14.15
N LEU A 94 -8.30 -0.22 14.93
CA LEU A 94 -7.60 -1.41 14.47
C LEU A 94 -8.62 -2.52 14.33
N THR A 95 -8.83 -3.02 13.11
CA THR A 95 -9.87 -4.02 12.81
C THR A 95 -9.26 -5.24 12.16
N LEU A 96 -9.69 -6.42 12.59
CA LEU A 96 -9.34 -7.70 11.98
C LEU A 96 -10.61 -8.37 11.44
N GLU A 97 -10.97 -8.05 10.20
CA GLU A 97 -12.20 -8.55 9.59
C GLU A 97 -12.21 -10.09 9.46
N PRO A 98 -13.36 -10.76 9.66
CA PRO A 98 -13.49 -12.18 9.37
C PRO A 98 -13.10 -12.53 7.93
N GLY A 99 -12.20 -13.50 7.76
CA GLY A 99 -11.75 -13.97 6.44
C GLY A 99 -10.75 -13.05 5.72
N ALA A 100 -10.34 -11.92 6.31
CA ALA A 100 -9.29 -11.07 5.77
C ALA A 100 -7.93 -11.39 6.41
N LYS A 101 -6.88 -11.59 5.60
CA LYS A 101 -5.50 -11.80 6.10
C LYS A 101 -4.74 -10.47 6.17
N ARG A 102 -5.32 -9.47 6.83
CA ARG A 102 -4.68 -8.17 7.09
C ARG A 102 -5.26 -7.53 8.34
N LEU A 103 -4.48 -6.67 8.99
CA LEU A 103 -4.95 -5.76 10.02
C LEU A 103 -5.24 -4.40 9.39
N ASP A 104 -6.51 -3.99 9.38
CA ASP A 104 -6.93 -2.67 8.90
C ASP A 104 -6.73 -1.62 10.02
N ILE A 105 -6.17 -0.45 9.66
CA ILE A 105 -5.80 0.63 10.57
C ILE A 105 -6.40 1.94 10.02
N ASP A 106 -7.58 2.31 10.48
CA ASP A 106 -8.18 3.62 10.19
C ASP A 106 -7.66 4.64 11.22
N THR A 107 -7.03 5.71 10.75
CA THR A 107 -6.47 6.78 11.59
C THR A 107 -7.16 8.09 11.28
N GLU A 108 -7.75 8.73 12.29
CA GLU A 108 -8.28 10.09 12.23
C GLU A 108 -7.45 10.98 13.15
N VAL A 109 -6.92 12.08 12.62
CA VAL A 109 -6.08 13.04 13.36
C VAL A 109 -6.74 14.40 13.31
N ASP A 110 -7.05 14.97 14.46
CA ASP A 110 -7.33 16.40 14.62
C ASP A 110 -6.00 17.10 14.89
N TRP A 111 -5.43 17.71 13.84
CA TRP A 111 -4.04 18.15 13.78
C TRP A 111 -3.92 19.65 14.00
N HIS A 112 -3.27 20.00 15.10
CA HIS A 112 -3.01 21.38 15.56
C HIS A 112 -1.55 21.62 15.91
N GLU A 113 -0.66 20.80 15.37
CA GLU A 113 0.77 20.94 15.54
C GLU A 113 1.40 21.92 14.53
N THR A 114 2.61 22.39 14.83
CA THR A 114 3.42 23.26 13.97
C THR A 114 4.84 22.74 13.90
N GLU A 115 5.46 22.78 12.72
CA GLU A 115 6.86 22.37 12.48
C GLU A 115 7.15 20.95 13.01
N LYS A 116 6.15 20.08 12.83
CA LYS A 116 6.15 18.68 13.27
C LYS A 116 5.78 17.75 12.12
N PHE A 117 6.31 16.54 12.19
CA PHE A 117 6.08 15.48 11.22
C PHE A 117 5.58 14.23 11.96
N LEU A 118 4.31 13.89 11.77
CA LEU A 118 3.68 12.68 12.29
C LEU A 118 3.96 11.49 11.36
N LYS A 119 4.50 10.42 11.93
CA LYS A 119 4.78 9.15 11.24
C LYS A 119 4.22 7.96 12.03
N ALA A 120 4.02 6.83 11.37
CA ALA A 120 3.67 5.56 12.02
C ALA A 120 4.72 4.49 11.71
N ALA A 121 5.28 3.87 12.75
CA ALA A 121 6.37 2.91 12.66
C ALA A 121 5.90 1.46 12.79
N PHE A 122 6.51 0.61 11.96
CA PHE A 122 6.27 -0.82 11.83
C PHE A 122 7.63 -1.54 11.81
N PRO A 123 8.21 -1.87 12.97
CA PRO A 123 9.41 -2.69 13.07
C PRO A 123 9.08 -4.15 12.78
N LEU A 124 9.49 -4.64 11.61
CA LEU A 124 9.17 -5.98 11.11
C LEU A 124 10.31 -6.97 11.37
N ASP A 125 9.95 -8.21 11.72
CA ASP A 125 10.90 -9.34 11.82
C ASP A 125 11.20 -9.95 10.44
N VAL A 126 11.77 -9.12 9.57
CA VAL A 126 12.12 -9.47 8.19
C VAL A 126 13.55 -9.03 7.93
N HIS A 127 14.40 -9.96 7.51
CA HIS A 127 15.70 -9.65 6.93
C HIS A 127 15.57 -9.36 5.43
N ALA A 128 15.49 -8.08 5.08
CA ALA A 128 15.41 -7.64 3.68
C ALA A 128 16.63 -6.79 3.31
N GLU A 129 17.33 -7.14 2.23
CA GLU A 129 18.36 -6.28 1.63
C GLU A 129 17.77 -5.13 0.81
N ARG A 130 16.57 -5.35 0.28
CA ARG A 130 15.80 -4.43 -0.54
C ARG A 130 14.31 -4.57 -0.26
N TYR A 131 13.55 -3.55 -0.56
CA TYR A 131 12.09 -3.56 -0.50
C TYR A 131 11.51 -3.11 -1.83
N ALA A 132 10.35 -3.63 -2.20
CA ALA A 132 9.56 -3.16 -3.33
C ALA A 132 8.67 -2.00 -2.87
N SER A 133 8.59 -0.94 -3.67
CA SER A 133 7.61 0.13 -3.46
C SER A 133 6.93 0.47 -4.76
N GLU A 134 5.60 0.59 -4.69
CA GLU A 134 4.78 0.77 -5.88
C GLU A 134 5.09 2.08 -6.61
N THR A 135 5.08 2.01 -7.94
CA THR A 135 5.08 3.15 -8.86
C THR A 135 4.02 2.91 -9.94
N GLN A 136 3.89 3.82 -10.92
CA GLN A 136 2.95 3.63 -12.02
C GLN A 136 3.20 2.28 -12.72
N PHE A 137 2.18 1.42 -12.74
CA PHE A 137 2.18 0.14 -13.45
C PHE A 137 3.27 -0.86 -13.03
N GLY A 138 3.68 -0.84 -11.76
CA GLY A 138 4.64 -1.81 -11.24
C GLY A 138 5.26 -1.38 -9.91
N HIS A 139 6.47 -1.84 -9.67
CA HIS A 139 7.27 -1.45 -8.51
C HIS A 139 8.74 -1.38 -8.90
N PHE A 140 9.54 -0.66 -8.13
CA PHE A 140 11.00 -0.82 -8.18
C PHE A 140 11.50 -1.23 -6.80
N TYR A 141 12.70 -1.81 -6.78
CA TYR A 141 13.39 -2.17 -5.56
C TYR A 141 14.31 -1.06 -5.09
N ARG A 142 14.27 -0.77 -3.78
CA ARG A 142 15.23 0.09 -3.10
C ARG A 142 15.97 -0.69 -2.03
N PRO A 143 17.27 -0.45 -1.81
CA PRO A 143 18.00 -1.06 -0.71
C PRO A 143 17.46 -0.57 0.64
N THR A 144 17.56 -1.41 1.66
CA THR A 144 17.22 -1.08 3.06
C THR A 144 18.42 -0.54 3.85
N HIS A 145 19.62 -0.63 3.27
CA HIS A 145 20.87 -0.14 3.85
C HIS A 145 21.29 1.21 3.25
N THR A 146 22.18 1.91 3.96
CA THR A 146 22.71 3.23 3.59
C THR A 146 24.23 3.21 3.48
N ASN A 147 24.76 2.31 2.66
CA ASN A 147 26.21 2.09 2.49
C ASN A 147 26.84 3.13 1.55
N THR A 148 26.06 3.71 0.65
CA THR A 148 26.53 4.75 -0.30
C THR A 148 25.79 6.07 -0.11
N SER A 149 26.36 7.18 -0.58
CA SER A 149 25.71 8.49 -0.54
C SER A 149 24.38 8.51 -1.32
N TRP A 150 24.29 7.76 -2.40
CA TRP A 150 23.07 7.59 -3.21
C TRP A 150 21.96 6.87 -2.46
N GLU A 151 22.32 5.97 -1.54
CA GLU A 151 21.38 5.26 -0.67
C GLU A 151 20.98 6.13 0.52
N ALA A 152 21.95 6.77 1.16
CA ALA A 152 21.71 7.70 2.27
C ALA A 152 20.79 8.87 1.87
N ALA A 153 20.88 9.34 0.62
CA ALA A 153 20.01 10.39 0.09
C ALA A 153 18.54 9.95 -0.06
N LYS A 154 18.25 8.64 -0.09
CA LYS A 154 16.88 8.08 -0.18
C LYS A 154 16.34 7.79 1.21
N PHE A 155 16.59 8.69 2.16
CA PHE A 155 16.11 8.54 3.52
C PHE A 155 14.57 8.54 3.50
N GLU A 156 13.93 9.50 2.85
CA GLU A 156 12.50 9.48 2.56
C GLU A 156 12.29 9.06 1.10
N ALA A 157 11.27 8.27 0.85
CA ALA A 157 10.96 7.75 -0.47
C ALA A 157 9.47 7.82 -0.76
N CYS A 158 9.13 7.82 -2.04
CA CYS A 158 7.74 7.82 -2.50
C CYS A 158 7.28 6.39 -2.84
N ASN A 159 6.02 6.08 -2.50
CA ASN A 159 5.26 4.93 -2.99
C ASN A 159 3.83 5.38 -3.34
N HIS A 160 3.13 4.63 -4.20
CA HIS A 160 1.71 4.88 -4.45
C HIS A 160 0.84 4.25 -3.35
N ARG A 161 0.58 2.94 -3.44
CA ARG A 161 -0.37 2.29 -2.52
C ARG A 161 0.27 1.26 -1.61
N PHE A 162 1.47 0.78 -1.93
CA PHE A 162 2.12 -0.22 -1.08
C PHE A 162 3.65 -0.08 -1.02
N VAL A 163 4.19 -0.57 0.09
CA VAL A 163 5.57 -1.04 0.23
C VAL A 163 5.55 -2.51 0.65
N HIS A 164 6.49 -3.29 0.16
CA HIS A 164 6.56 -4.73 0.37
C HIS A 164 7.99 -5.17 0.68
N LEU A 165 8.13 -6.01 1.70
CA LEU A 165 9.39 -6.52 2.21
C LEU A 165 9.30 -8.03 2.31
N GLU A 166 10.34 -8.74 1.90
CA GLU A 166 10.29 -10.20 1.85
C GLU A 166 11.62 -10.85 2.21
N GLU A 167 11.48 -12.07 2.72
CA GLU A 167 12.46 -13.14 2.64
C GLU A 167 11.96 -14.20 1.64
N PRO A 168 12.81 -15.13 1.20
CA PRO A 168 12.36 -16.24 0.37
C PRO A 168 11.19 -17.01 1.01
N GLY A 169 10.00 -16.90 0.39
CA GLY A 169 8.80 -17.65 0.78
C GLY A 169 7.87 -16.95 1.79
N TRP A 170 8.22 -15.76 2.30
CA TRP A 170 7.32 -15.00 3.17
C TRP A 170 7.66 -13.50 3.15
N GLY A 171 6.63 -12.66 3.08
CA GLY A 171 6.79 -11.22 3.06
C GLY A 171 5.68 -10.49 3.79
N VAL A 172 5.82 -9.18 3.88
CA VAL A 172 4.89 -8.27 4.56
C VAL A 172 4.67 -7.08 3.64
N ALA A 173 3.40 -6.73 3.44
CA ALA A 173 3.04 -5.47 2.79
C ALA A 173 2.46 -4.50 3.81
N LEU A 174 2.76 -3.21 3.63
CA LEU A 174 2.02 -2.11 4.24
C LEU A 174 1.37 -1.33 3.11
N VAL A 175 0.04 -1.32 3.10
CA VAL A 175 -0.76 -0.66 2.05
C VAL A 175 -1.42 0.60 2.60
N ASN A 176 -1.73 1.57 1.73
CA ASN A 176 -2.37 2.83 2.09
C ASN A 176 -3.26 3.42 0.98
N ASP A 177 -4.14 4.35 1.34
CA ASP A 177 -5.05 5.05 0.42
C ASP A 177 -4.71 6.53 0.14
N SER A 178 -3.83 7.14 0.93
CA SER A 178 -3.66 8.59 0.91
C SER A 178 -2.26 9.10 1.26
N THR A 179 -1.32 8.23 1.66
CA THR A 179 0.03 8.64 2.09
C THR A 179 1.10 8.16 1.14
N TYR A 180 1.89 9.08 0.58
CA TYR A 180 2.89 8.74 -0.44
C TYR A 180 4.32 8.67 0.07
N GLY A 181 4.59 9.20 1.27
CA GLY A 181 5.93 9.23 1.85
C GLY A 181 6.17 8.06 2.81
N HIS A 182 7.36 7.48 2.73
CA HIS A 182 7.80 6.49 3.70
C HIS A 182 9.32 6.48 3.85
N ASP A 183 9.79 5.89 4.95
CA ASP A 183 11.17 5.45 5.07
C ASP A 183 11.28 3.99 5.47
N VAL A 184 12.42 3.39 5.11
CA VAL A 184 12.78 2.03 5.51
C VAL A 184 14.19 2.05 6.07
N THR A 185 14.36 1.49 7.26
CA THR A 185 15.68 1.31 7.88
C THR A 185 15.86 -0.14 8.30
N ARG A 186 17.12 -0.58 8.37
CA ARG A 186 17.48 -1.90 8.89
C ARG A 186 18.43 -1.76 10.05
N THR A 187 18.12 -2.42 11.16
CA THR A 187 18.97 -2.46 12.36
C THR A 187 19.31 -3.90 12.72
N VAL A 188 20.51 -4.11 13.27
CA VAL A 188 20.91 -5.39 13.87
C VAL A 188 20.50 -5.33 15.34
N ARG A 189 19.88 -6.41 15.83
CA ARG A 189 19.45 -6.53 17.22
C ARG A 189 20.60 -7.04 18.08
N ASP A 190 20.90 -6.34 19.17
CA ASP A 190 21.96 -6.74 20.09
C ASP A 190 21.65 -8.05 20.84
N ALA A 191 20.36 -8.33 21.06
CA ALA A 191 19.92 -9.46 21.90
C ALA A 191 20.13 -10.84 21.25
N ASP A 192 19.94 -10.95 19.93
CA ASP A 192 19.94 -12.22 19.19
C ASP A 192 20.75 -12.18 17.89
N ALA A 193 21.41 -11.05 17.59
CA ALA A 193 22.09 -10.79 16.32
C ALA A 193 21.19 -10.89 15.07
N GLY A 194 19.86 -10.95 15.24
CA GLY A 194 18.90 -10.87 14.16
C GLY A 194 18.79 -9.47 13.59
N THR A 195 17.94 -9.28 12.58
CA THR A 195 17.74 -7.95 11.98
C THR A 195 16.28 -7.54 12.01
N THR A 196 16.03 -6.28 12.33
CA THR A 196 14.72 -5.66 12.22
C THR A 196 14.72 -4.73 11.01
N THR A 197 13.73 -4.88 10.14
CA THR A 197 13.48 -3.89 9.09
C THR A 197 12.28 -3.04 9.48
N THR A 198 12.53 -1.77 9.75
CA THR A 198 11.49 -0.83 10.17
C THR A 198 10.99 -0.05 8.97
N VAL A 199 9.70 -0.17 8.68
CA VAL A 199 8.99 0.71 7.77
C VAL A 199 8.33 1.81 8.58
N ARG A 200 8.44 3.06 8.12
CA ARG A 200 7.72 4.19 8.69
C ARG A 200 6.98 4.94 7.60
N VAL A 201 5.66 5.03 7.73
CA VAL A 201 4.83 5.82 6.81
C VAL A 201 4.70 7.25 7.34
N SER A 202 4.74 8.20 6.42
CA SER A 202 4.60 9.63 6.67
C SER A 202 3.14 10.03 6.56
N LEU A 203 2.56 10.51 7.65
CA LEU A 203 1.13 10.81 7.74
C LEU A 203 0.84 12.29 7.50
N LEU A 204 1.39 13.16 8.35
CA LEU A 204 1.12 14.60 8.34
C LEU A 204 2.39 15.40 8.60
N ARG A 205 2.51 16.52 7.91
CA ARG A 205 3.52 17.54 8.19
C ARG A 205 2.81 18.83 8.62
N ALA A 206 3.54 19.75 9.22
CA ALA A 206 3.03 21.06 9.60
C ALA A 206 4.01 22.19 9.23
N PRO A 207 4.42 22.30 7.95
CA PRO A 207 5.25 23.42 7.52
C PRO A 207 4.46 24.74 7.66
N ARG A 208 5.15 25.85 7.85
CA ARG A 208 4.56 27.19 7.97
C ARG A 208 4.76 28.08 6.76
N PHE A 209 5.54 27.63 5.79
CA PHE A 209 5.75 28.34 4.53
C PHE A 209 5.59 27.39 3.33
N PRO A 210 4.75 27.74 2.33
CA PRO A 210 4.19 29.06 2.05
C PRO A 210 2.88 29.35 2.79
N ASP A 211 2.25 28.32 3.35
CA ASP A 211 0.97 28.42 4.05
C ASP A 211 1.17 28.22 5.57
N PRO A 212 0.94 29.24 6.41
CA PRO A 212 1.09 29.15 7.86
C PRO A 212 0.10 28.19 8.55
N GLU A 213 -1.01 27.86 7.90
CA GLU A 213 -2.05 26.96 8.42
C GLU A 213 -2.08 25.63 7.65
N THR A 214 -0.94 25.24 7.04
CA THR A 214 -0.83 23.98 6.30
C THR A 214 -1.31 22.80 7.14
N ASP A 215 -2.18 22.00 6.54
CA ASP A 215 -2.71 20.75 7.09
C ASP A 215 -3.35 20.87 8.49
N GLN A 216 -3.77 22.06 8.92
CA GLN A 216 -4.53 22.21 10.18
C GLN A 216 -5.92 21.56 10.08
N GLY A 217 -6.36 20.91 11.16
CA GLY A 217 -7.69 20.33 11.30
C GLY A 217 -7.74 18.80 11.09
N VAL A 218 -8.89 18.29 10.65
CA VAL A 218 -9.17 16.85 10.69
C VAL A 218 -8.76 16.12 9.40
N HIS A 219 -7.90 15.11 9.55
CA HIS A 219 -7.43 14.23 8.48
C HIS A 219 -7.80 12.78 8.74
N ARG A 220 -7.93 12.00 7.66
CA ARG A 220 -8.24 10.56 7.74
C ARG A 220 -7.34 9.78 6.80
N PHE A 221 -6.75 8.73 7.32
CA PHE A 221 -5.88 7.82 6.60
C PHE A 221 -6.34 6.39 6.81
N ARG A 222 -6.23 5.57 5.77
CA ARG A 222 -6.36 4.12 5.92
C ARG A 222 -5.06 3.44 5.53
N HIS A 223 -4.56 2.65 6.46
CA HIS A 223 -3.44 1.74 6.24
C HIS A 223 -3.89 0.31 6.51
N ALA A 224 -3.18 -0.68 5.95
CA ALA A 224 -3.32 -2.06 6.41
C ALA A 224 -1.98 -2.79 6.40
N LEU A 225 -1.73 -3.55 7.46
CA LEU A 225 -0.59 -4.45 7.58
C LEU A 225 -1.00 -5.83 7.05
N VAL A 226 -0.26 -6.37 6.09
CA VAL A 226 -0.58 -7.63 5.40
C VAL A 226 0.55 -8.64 5.58
N PRO A 227 0.55 -9.41 6.69
CA PRO A 227 1.49 -10.51 6.92
C PRO A 227 1.36 -11.64 5.89
N GLY A 228 2.50 -12.22 5.51
CA GLY A 228 2.56 -13.32 4.55
C GLY A 228 2.21 -12.92 3.11
N ALA A 229 2.24 -11.62 2.79
CA ALA A 229 1.94 -11.11 1.47
C ALA A 229 3.08 -11.40 0.47
N ALA A 230 2.73 -11.94 -0.70
CA ALA A 230 3.55 -11.81 -1.89
C ALA A 230 3.31 -10.44 -2.56
N ILE A 231 4.11 -10.11 -3.57
CA ILE A 231 3.93 -8.87 -4.35
C ILE A 231 2.53 -8.77 -4.96
N GLY A 232 1.99 -9.88 -5.47
CA GLY A 232 0.62 -9.91 -6.02
C GLY A 232 -0.45 -9.58 -4.96
N ASP A 233 -0.25 -10.00 -3.72
CA ASP A 233 -1.14 -9.67 -2.61
C ASP A 233 -1.01 -8.19 -2.23
N ALA A 234 0.21 -7.65 -2.19
CA ALA A 234 0.45 -6.23 -1.95
C ALA A 234 -0.25 -5.34 -2.99
N VAL A 235 -0.22 -5.75 -4.27
CA VAL A 235 -0.96 -5.09 -5.36
C VAL A 235 -2.46 -5.18 -5.11
N ARG A 236 -3.00 -6.38 -4.83
CA ARG A 236 -4.44 -6.60 -4.61
C ARG A 236 -4.98 -5.79 -3.43
N GLU A 237 -4.31 -5.86 -2.28
CA GLU A 237 -4.70 -5.12 -1.08
C GLU A 237 -4.51 -3.62 -1.25
N GLY A 238 -3.48 -3.19 -1.99
CA GLY A 238 -3.29 -1.79 -2.39
C GLY A 238 -4.46 -1.26 -3.23
N PHE A 239 -5.00 -2.04 -4.16
CA PHE A 239 -6.25 -1.66 -4.85
C PHE A 239 -7.46 -1.70 -3.93
N ARG A 240 -7.59 -2.73 -3.08
CA ARG A 240 -8.74 -2.92 -2.19
C ARG A 240 -8.92 -1.75 -1.22
N VAL A 241 -7.83 -1.26 -0.63
CA VAL A 241 -7.89 -0.12 0.31
C VAL A 241 -8.32 1.17 -0.38
N ASN A 242 -7.95 1.34 -1.66
CA ASN A 242 -8.28 2.51 -2.49
C ASN A 242 -9.65 2.41 -3.19
N LEU A 243 -10.20 1.21 -3.36
CA LEU A 243 -11.45 0.93 -4.07
C LEU A 243 -12.38 0.09 -3.18
N PRO A 244 -12.94 0.68 -2.10
CA PRO A 244 -13.86 -0.03 -1.22
C PRO A 244 -15.10 -0.51 -1.99
N GLU A 245 -15.57 -1.71 -1.66
CA GLU A 245 -16.76 -2.31 -2.25
C GLU A 245 -17.98 -1.41 -2.01
N ARG A 246 -18.78 -1.20 -3.06
CA ARG A 246 -20.04 -0.46 -2.98
C ARG A 246 -21.18 -1.39 -3.35
N ARG A 247 -22.16 -1.53 -2.45
CA ARG A 247 -23.37 -2.32 -2.68
C ARG A 247 -24.51 -1.40 -3.10
N VAL A 248 -25.14 -1.73 -4.22
CA VAL A 248 -26.27 -0.97 -4.78
C VAL A 248 -27.40 -1.95 -5.06
N ALA A 249 -28.63 -1.60 -4.65
CA ALA A 249 -29.81 -2.40 -4.96
C ALA A 249 -30.18 -2.25 -6.44
N GLY A 250 -30.51 -3.35 -7.09
CA GLY A 250 -30.92 -3.39 -8.49
C GLY A 250 -31.77 -4.61 -8.81
N GLU A 251 -32.33 -4.67 -10.02
CA GLU A 251 -33.19 -5.78 -10.46
C GLU A 251 -32.41 -7.07 -10.76
N ARG A 252 -31.12 -6.95 -11.08
CA ARG A 252 -30.25 -8.07 -11.44
C ARG A 252 -28.80 -7.80 -11.08
N GLU A 253 -28.04 -8.87 -10.95
CA GLU A 253 -26.58 -8.82 -10.83
C GLU A 253 -25.96 -8.30 -12.14
N VAL A 254 -24.89 -7.50 -12.00
CA VAL A 254 -24.14 -6.98 -13.14
C VAL A 254 -22.90 -7.85 -13.31
N ALA A 255 -22.86 -8.60 -14.41
CA ALA A 255 -21.67 -9.39 -14.76
C ALA A 255 -20.47 -8.46 -15.04
N PRO A 256 -19.24 -8.89 -14.71
CA PRO A 256 -18.03 -8.13 -15.05
C PRO A 256 -17.93 -7.84 -16.55
N LEU A 257 -17.63 -6.59 -16.91
CA LEU A 257 -17.39 -6.21 -18.31
C LEU A 257 -16.14 -6.88 -18.87
N VAL A 258 -15.13 -7.05 -18.02
CA VAL A 258 -13.83 -7.61 -18.34
C VAL A 258 -13.36 -8.44 -17.14
N GLY A 259 -12.76 -9.59 -17.40
CA GLY A 259 -12.11 -10.43 -16.38
C GLY A 259 -10.76 -10.95 -16.87
N VAL A 260 -9.86 -11.22 -15.94
CA VAL A 260 -8.55 -11.86 -16.19
C VAL A 260 -8.37 -13.04 -15.25
N ASP A 261 -7.66 -14.07 -15.70
CA ASP A 261 -7.44 -15.34 -14.99
C ASP A 261 -6.07 -15.45 -14.30
N ASN A 262 -5.26 -14.39 -14.33
CA ASN A 262 -3.92 -14.36 -13.75
C ASN A 262 -3.71 -13.07 -12.95
N ASP A 263 -3.55 -13.20 -11.64
CA ASP A 263 -3.39 -12.08 -10.70
C ASP A 263 -2.11 -11.25 -10.91
N ALA A 264 -1.13 -11.77 -11.64
CA ALA A 264 0.03 -10.98 -12.06
C ALA A 264 -0.33 -9.90 -13.09
N VAL A 265 -1.49 -9.99 -13.75
CA VAL A 265 -1.97 -9.01 -14.72
C VAL A 265 -3.14 -8.23 -14.14
N VAL A 266 -2.99 -6.91 -14.09
CA VAL A 266 -3.98 -6.00 -13.51
C VAL A 266 -4.66 -5.21 -14.61
N VAL A 267 -5.99 -5.20 -14.61
CA VAL A 267 -6.79 -4.29 -15.45
C VAL A 267 -6.80 -2.91 -14.79
N SER A 268 -6.10 -1.94 -15.39
CA SER A 268 -6.01 -0.58 -14.86
C SER A 268 -7.09 0.35 -15.39
N ALA A 269 -7.66 0.06 -16.57
CA ALA A 269 -8.72 0.87 -17.15
C ALA A 269 -9.63 0.03 -18.06
N VAL A 270 -10.93 0.31 -17.98
CA VAL A 270 -11.95 -0.11 -18.94
C VAL A 270 -12.76 1.13 -19.27
N LYS A 271 -12.73 1.57 -20.52
CA LYS A 271 -13.45 2.77 -20.96
C LYS A 271 -13.93 2.64 -22.40
N LEU A 272 -14.81 3.54 -22.83
CA LEU A 272 -15.13 3.70 -24.26
C LEU A 272 -13.96 4.38 -24.98
N ALA A 273 -13.76 4.08 -26.26
CA ALA A 273 -12.78 4.76 -27.11
C ALA A 273 -13.08 6.26 -27.22
N ASP A 274 -12.02 7.08 -27.24
CA ASP A 274 -12.13 8.55 -27.23
C ASP A 274 -12.72 9.11 -28.53
N ASP A 275 -12.66 8.34 -29.62
CA ASP A 275 -13.21 8.71 -30.93
C ASP A 275 -14.73 8.58 -31.03
N GLY A 276 -15.41 8.09 -29.97
CA GLY A 276 -16.86 7.93 -29.95
C GLY A 276 -17.39 6.79 -30.81
N SER A 277 -16.52 5.92 -31.33
CA SER A 277 -16.92 4.72 -32.10
C SER A 277 -17.82 3.75 -31.32
N GLY A 278 -17.79 3.83 -29.99
CA GLY A 278 -18.43 2.88 -29.10
C GLY A 278 -17.58 1.65 -28.78
N ASP A 279 -16.37 1.55 -29.35
CA ASP A 279 -15.40 0.51 -29.01
C ASP A 279 -14.97 0.60 -27.54
N VAL A 280 -14.53 -0.53 -26.98
CA VAL A 280 -14.06 -0.62 -25.59
C VAL A 280 -12.54 -0.68 -25.56
N VAL A 281 -11.93 0.20 -24.79
CA VAL A 281 -10.50 0.22 -24.51
C VAL A 281 -10.25 -0.43 -23.16
N VAL A 282 -9.38 -1.44 -23.15
CA VAL A 282 -8.93 -2.15 -21.95
C VAL A 282 -7.44 -1.96 -21.81
N ARG A 283 -6.99 -1.42 -20.67
CA ARG A 283 -5.57 -1.28 -20.35
C ARG A 283 -5.19 -2.26 -19.24
N LEU A 284 -4.16 -3.04 -19.49
CA LEU A 284 -3.65 -4.06 -18.59
C LEU A 284 -2.15 -3.87 -18.37
N TYR A 285 -1.64 -4.26 -17.22
CA TYR A 285 -0.20 -4.32 -16.98
C TYR A 285 0.20 -5.53 -16.16
N GLU A 286 1.42 -6.02 -16.39
CA GLU A 286 2.04 -7.02 -15.55
C GLU A 286 2.62 -6.34 -14.30
N SER A 287 2.20 -6.76 -13.10
CA SER A 287 2.42 -6.02 -11.85
C SER A 287 3.59 -6.53 -11.01
N THR A 288 4.07 -7.73 -11.28
CA THR A 288 5.02 -8.47 -10.44
C THR A 288 6.46 -8.43 -10.93
N GLY A 289 6.72 -7.90 -12.12
CA GLY A 289 8.04 -7.89 -12.76
C GLY A 289 8.41 -9.23 -13.40
N GLY A 290 7.42 -10.10 -13.60
CA GLY A 290 7.56 -11.44 -14.17
C GLY A 290 7.06 -11.54 -15.61
N ARG A 291 7.07 -12.76 -16.16
CA ARG A 291 6.34 -13.06 -17.41
C ARG A 291 5.00 -13.66 -17.05
N ALA A 292 3.92 -13.12 -17.59
CA ALA A 292 2.58 -13.60 -17.33
C ALA A 292 1.87 -13.98 -18.63
N LYS A 293 1.19 -15.13 -18.62
CA LYS A 293 0.17 -15.47 -19.62
C LYS A 293 -1.19 -15.25 -19.01
N VAL A 294 -2.10 -14.62 -19.75
CA VAL A 294 -3.42 -14.25 -19.25
C VAL A 294 -4.47 -14.41 -20.35
N SER A 295 -5.65 -14.86 -19.95
CA SER A 295 -6.87 -14.86 -20.76
C SER A 295 -7.75 -13.70 -20.32
N LEU A 296 -8.05 -12.80 -21.25
CA LEU A 296 -9.00 -11.71 -21.06
C LEU A 296 -10.40 -12.15 -21.49
N ALA A 297 -11.32 -12.29 -20.56
CA ALA A 297 -12.72 -12.55 -20.84
C ALA A 297 -13.50 -11.23 -20.96
N THR A 298 -14.48 -11.17 -21.88
CA THR A 298 -15.35 -10.00 -22.06
C THR A 298 -16.81 -10.36 -21.79
N GLY A 299 -17.51 -9.54 -21.01
CA GLY A 299 -18.96 -9.68 -20.76
C GLY A 299 -19.85 -9.26 -21.94
N PHE A 300 -19.26 -9.02 -23.11
CA PHE A 300 -19.92 -8.60 -24.34
C PHE A 300 -19.26 -9.27 -25.55
N ARG A 301 -19.96 -9.30 -26.69
CA ARG A 301 -19.42 -9.82 -27.95
C ARG A 301 -18.37 -8.85 -28.50
N ALA A 302 -17.12 -9.27 -28.55
CA ALA A 302 -16.05 -8.57 -29.25
C ALA A 302 -15.98 -9.08 -30.70
N ALA A 303 -16.21 -8.19 -31.68
CA ALA A 303 -16.08 -8.49 -33.11
C ALA A 303 -14.62 -8.45 -33.59
N GLY A 304 -13.73 -7.81 -32.83
CA GLY A 304 -12.32 -7.72 -33.13
C GLY A 304 -11.52 -7.18 -31.95
N VAL A 305 -10.20 -7.43 -31.97
CA VAL A 305 -9.25 -6.93 -30.99
C VAL A 305 -8.00 -6.41 -31.70
N VAL A 306 -7.54 -5.23 -31.31
CA VAL A 306 -6.31 -4.63 -31.82
C VAL A 306 -5.51 -4.06 -30.65
N ALA A 307 -4.21 -4.32 -30.62
CA ALA A 307 -3.32 -3.66 -29.68
C ALA A 307 -3.06 -2.21 -30.12
N THR A 308 -3.10 -1.28 -29.17
CA THR A 308 -2.92 0.14 -29.42
C THR A 308 -1.83 0.72 -28.53
N ASP A 309 -1.33 1.89 -28.89
CA ASP A 309 -0.60 2.72 -27.94
C ASP A 309 -1.53 3.34 -26.89
N LEU A 310 -0.96 4.15 -26.01
CA LEU A 310 -1.70 4.80 -24.91
C LEU A 310 -2.71 5.86 -25.38
N LEU A 311 -2.61 6.29 -26.64
CA LEU A 311 -3.53 7.22 -27.32
C LEU A 311 -4.50 6.48 -28.24
N GLU A 312 -4.65 5.16 -28.07
CA GLU A 312 -5.62 4.32 -28.79
C GLU A 312 -5.34 4.16 -30.30
N ARG A 313 -4.12 4.50 -30.74
CA ARG A 313 -3.71 4.34 -32.13
C ARG A 313 -3.20 2.90 -32.35
N PRO A 314 -3.67 2.19 -33.40
CA PRO A 314 -3.24 0.82 -33.68
C PRO A 314 -1.72 0.68 -33.79
N LEU A 315 -1.18 -0.37 -33.17
CA LEU A 315 0.22 -0.76 -33.29
C LEU A 315 0.38 -1.74 -34.46
N ASN A 316 1.09 -1.33 -35.50
CA ASN A 316 1.26 -2.15 -36.72
C ASN A 316 2.15 -3.38 -36.51
N ASP A 317 3.09 -3.32 -35.57
CA ASP A 317 4.08 -4.38 -35.32
C ASP A 317 3.81 -5.18 -34.03
N ALA A 318 2.67 -4.94 -33.37
CA ALA A 318 2.31 -5.68 -32.18
C ALA A 318 1.86 -7.11 -32.54
N PRO A 319 2.21 -8.13 -31.73
CA PRO A 319 1.65 -9.46 -31.89
C PRO A 319 0.12 -9.37 -31.89
N VAL A 320 -0.52 -9.97 -32.89
CA VAL A 320 -1.99 -10.04 -32.95
C VAL A 320 -2.46 -10.86 -31.75
N PRO A 321 -3.31 -10.30 -30.87
CA PRO A 321 -3.85 -11.05 -29.75
C PRO A 321 -4.67 -12.24 -30.27
N GLU A 322 -4.37 -13.44 -29.79
CA GLU A 322 -5.13 -14.64 -30.17
C GLU A 322 -6.52 -14.55 -29.54
N SER A 323 -7.58 -14.51 -30.36
CA SER A 323 -8.96 -14.59 -29.87
C SER A 323 -9.57 -15.94 -30.24
N ASP A 324 -10.12 -16.64 -29.25
CA ASP A 324 -10.81 -17.93 -29.41
C ASP A 324 -12.34 -17.80 -29.39
N GLY A 325 -12.86 -16.57 -29.53
CA GLY A 325 -14.30 -16.27 -29.55
C GLY A 325 -14.93 -16.09 -28.16
N GLU A 326 -14.27 -16.53 -27.09
CA GLU A 326 -14.69 -16.33 -25.70
C GLU A 326 -13.75 -15.37 -24.92
N GLY A 327 -12.51 -15.19 -25.40
CA GLY A 327 -11.58 -14.22 -24.83
C GLY A 327 -10.43 -13.84 -25.74
N VAL A 328 -9.45 -13.13 -25.16
CA VAL A 328 -8.20 -12.72 -25.80
C VAL A 328 -7.02 -13.22 -24.97
N ARG A 329 -6.14 -14.02 -25.57
CA ARG A 329 -4.94 -14.53 -24.89
C ARG A 329 -3.76 -13.59 -25.11
N LEU A 330 -3.07 -13.27 -24.03
CA LEU A 330 -1.92 -12.37 -24.02
C LEU A 330 -0.74 -13.02 -23.30
N SER A 331 0.47 -12.64 -23.71
CA SER A 331 1.70 -12.92 -22.97
C SER A 331 2.41 -11.59 -22.70
N LEU A 332 2.50 -11.22 -21.42
CA LEU A 332 3.12 -9.98 -20.99
C LEU A 332 4.54 -10.26 -20.49
N ARG A 333 5.46 -9.35 -20.84
CA ARG A 333 6.81 -9.24 -20.30
C ARG A 333 6.80 -8.54 -18.93
N PRO A 334 7.90 -8.59 -18.17
CA PRO A 334 8.05 -7.84 -16.92
C PRO A 334 7.63 -6.39 -17.06
N PHE A 335 6.65 -5.96 -16.24
CA PHE A 335 6.11 -4.60 -16.21
C PHE A 335 5.55 -4.09 -17.55
N GLU A 336 5.18 -4.99 -18.46
CA GLU A 336 4.61 -4.59 -19.74
C GLU A 336 3.20 -4.01 -19.56
N LEU A 337 2.99 -2.81 -20.11
CA LEU A 337 1.69 -2.15 -20.22
C LEU A 337 1.12 -2.39 -21.62
N VAL A 338 -0.07 -3.00 -21.67
CA VAL A 338 -0.79 -3.29 -22.92
C VAL A 338 -2.10 -2.51 -22.94
N THR A 339 -2.39 -1.86 -24.05
CA THR A 339 -3.72 -1.29 -24.32
C THR A 339 -4.34 -2.04 -25.48
N LEU A 340 -5.55 -2.57 -25.28
CA LEU A 340 -6.34 -3.25 -26.29
C LEU A 340 -7.57 -2.42 -26.61
N ARG A 341 -7.88 -2.32 -27.90
CA ARG A 341 -9.15 -1.81 -28.41
C ARG A 341 -9.99 -2.99 -28.90
N LEU A 342 -11.16 -3.14 -28.31
CA LEU A 342 -12.13 -4.19 -28.60
C LEU A 342 -13.31 -3.58 -29.37
N THR A 343 -13.50 -4.01 -30.61
CA THR A 343 -14.65 -3.60 -31.42
C THR A 343 -15.89 -4.33 -30.92
N ARG A 344 -16.95 -3.60 -30.60
CA ARG A 344 -18.21 -4.22 -30.13
C ARG A 344 -18.98 -4.81 -31.32
N GLY A 345 -19.48 -6.02 -31.15
CA GLY A 345 -20.24 -6.77 -32.17
C GLY A 345 -21.72 -6.86 -31.93
#